data_AF-A0A955JPY7-F1
#
_entry.id   AF-A0A955JPY7-F1
#
_cell.length_a   1.000
_cell.length_b   1.000
_cell.length_c   1.000
_cell.angle_alpha   90.00
_cell.angle_beta   90.00
_cell.angle_gamma   90.00
#
_symmetry.space_group_name_H-M   'P 1'
#
loop_
_entity.id
_entity.type
_entity.pdbx_description
1 polymer ?
#
loop_
_entity_poly.entity_id
_entity_poly.type
_entity_poly.pdbx_seq_one_letter_code
_entity_poly.pdbx_strand_id
1 'polypeptide(L)'
;MTKYKHKKQSKTNPGKRYVLLLLLGVAILVSGYASLRYFNNKSNVNSSPSNVDSNGDYLNLNPPTEEEKQQADNNKKALSKDENENSNNTNTNNSSAVVIISRLGTYEGQVEAAGYVQNVFEDGGKCLYTFTNGSSKLTREVDAFRDVTTTICSGVEIPISEFANKGKWQLTISYKSSLYEGSSTQQDIEVQ
;
A
#
# COMPACT_ATOMS: atom_id res chain seq x y z
N MET A 1 1.30 38.59 -63.19
CA MET A 1 2.72 38.60 -63.60
C MET A 1 3.44 37.44 -62.93
N THR A 2 3.70 36.38 -63.71
CA THR A 2 4.47 35.20 -63.32
C THR A 2 5.95 35.55 -63.28
N LYS A 3 6.68 35.25 -62.21
CA LYS A 3 8.16 35.13 -62.27
C LYS A 3 8.68 33.98 -61.43
N TYR A 4 9.68 33.35 -62.04
CA TYR A 4 10.13 31.99 -61.87
C TYR A 4 11.22 31.83 -60.80
N LYS A 5 11.28 30.59 -60.33
CA LYS A 5 12.23 29.90 -59.44
C LYS A 5 13.70 30.05 -59.90
N HIS A 6 14.62 30.11 -58.93
CA HIS A 6 15.92 29.42 -59.06
C HIS A 6 16.25 28.69 -57.75
N LYS A 7 16.19 27.35 -57.78
CA LYS A 7 16.71 26.48 -56.72
C LYS A 7 18.16 26.15 -57.06
N LYS A 8 19.10 26.73 -56.31
CA LYS A 8 20.54 26.48 -56.45
C LYS A 8 20.84 25.08 -55.90
N GLN A 9 21.06 24.11 -56.78
CA GLN A 9 21.53 22.78 -56.38
C GLN A 9 23.03 22.86 -56.09
N SER A 10 23.46 22.61 -54.85
CA SER A 10 24.88 22.47 -54.54
C SER A 10 25.35 21.10 -55.05
N LYS A 11 26.27 21.11 -56.02
CA LYS A 11 26.98 19.90 -56.46
C LYS A 11 27.92 19.47 -55.34
N THR A 12 27.56 18.44 -54.59
CA THR A 12 28.48 17.79 -53.65
C THR A 12 29.33 16.79 -54.43
N ASN A 13 30.65 17.04 -54.43
CA ASN A 13 31.58 16.20 -55.18
C ASN A 13 31.57 14.76 -54.63
N PRO A 14 31.53 13.74 -55.50
CA PRO A 14 31.42 12.34 -55.08
C PRO A 14 32.62 11.90 -54.23
N GLY A 15 33.79 12.53 -54.35
CA GLY A 15 34.92 12.29 -53.45
C GLY A 15 34.66 12.73 -52.01
N LYS A 16 33.94 13.84 -51.80
CA LYS A 16 33.66 14.36 -50.45
C LYS A 16 32.65 13.50 -49.68
N ARG A 17 31.69 12.86 -50.36
CA ARG A 17 30.77 11.90 -49.71
C ARG A 17 31.48 10.63 -49.24
N TYR A 18 32.48 10.12 -49.99
CA TYR A 18 33.24 8.94 -49.54
C TYR A 18 34.17 9.27 -48.38
N VAL A 19 34.79 10.46 -48.38
CA VAL A 19 35.57 10.94 -47.23
C VAL A 19 34.68 11.09 -45.99
N LEU A 20 33.46 11.60 -46.14
CA LEU A 20 32.53 11.76 -45.02
C LEU A 20 32.01 10.40 -44.50
N LEU A 21 31.78 9.42 -45.38
CA LEU A 21 31.42 8.05 -45.00
C LEU A 21 32.58 7.31 -44.31
N LEU A 22 33.82 7.51 -44.76
CA LEU A 22 35.01 6.94 -44.11
C LEU A 22 35.20 7.51 -42.70
N LEU A 23 35.02 8.82 -42.52
CA LEU A 23 35.10 9.44 -41.19
C LEU A 23 34.00 8.96 -40.24
N LEU A 24 32.77 8.79 -40.74
CA LEU A 24 31.66 8.19 -39.96
C LEU A 24 31.95 6.74 -39.57
N GLY A 25 32.48 5.94 -40.49
CA GLY A 25 32.86 4.54 -40.22
C GLY A 25 33.94 4.44 -39.14
N VAL A 26 34.99 5.27 -39.21
CA VAL A 26 36.05 5.32 -38.19
C VAL A 26 35.48 5.78 -36.84
N ALA A 27 34.60 6.77 -36.81
CA ALA A 27 33.98 7.24 -35.57
C ALA A 27 33.15 6.14 -34.87
N ILE A 28 32.42 5.32 -35.64
CA ILE A 28 31.64 4.18 -35.10
C ILE A 28 32.56 3.07 -34.57
N LEU A 29 33.68 2.79 -35.23
CA LEU A 29 34.65 1.80 -34.77
C LEU A 29 35.34 2.25 -33.47
N VAL A 30 35.68 3.54 -33.35
CA VAL A 30 36.31 4.10 -32.15
C VAL A 30 35.32 4.12 -30.97
N SER A 31 34.06 4.53 -31.19
CA SER A 31 33.04 4.52 -30.12
C SER A 31 32.70 3.10 -29.67
N GLY A 32 32.56 2.15 -30.60
CA GLY A 32 32.32 0.74 -30.28
C GLY A 32 33.45 0.11 -29.47
N TYR A 33 34.71 0.37 -29.84
CA TYR A 33 35.88 -0.13 -29.10
C TYR A 33 35.97 0.48 -27.69
N ALA A 34 35.68 1.78 -27.55
CA ALA A 34 35.64 2.46 -26.26
C ALA A 34 34.52 1.91 -25.34
N SER A 35 33.32 1.65 -25.88
CA SER A 35 32.23 1.03 -25.12
C SER A 35 32.58 -0.38 -24.64
N LEU A 36 33.18 -1.23 -25.49
CA LEU A 36 33.64 -2.56 -25.09
C LEU A 36 34.66 -2.52 -23.95
N ARG A 37 35.62 -1.58 -24.00
CA ARG A 37 36.59 -1.37 -22.92
C ARG A 37 35.93 -0.88 -21.63
N TYR A 38 34.94 0.00 -21.72
CA TYR A 38 34.23 0.51 -20.55
C TYR A 38 33.43 -0.58 -19.84
N PHE A 39 32.74 -1.46 -20.60
CA PHE A 39 32.01 -2.59 -20.02
C PHE A 39 32.94 -3.66 -19.41
N ASN A 40 34.05 -4.01 -20.07
CA ASN A 40 35.01 -4.97 -19.52
C ASN A 40 35.79 -4.44 -18.30
N ASN A 41 35.83 -3.13 -18.08
CA ASN A 41 36.51 -2.52 -16.93
C ASN A 41 35.59 -2.29 -15.71
N LYS A 42 34.33 -2.75 -15.77
CA LYS A 42 33.40 -2.73 -14.63
C LYS A 42 33.13 -4.15 -14.14
N SER A 43 34.17 -4.78 -13.64
CA SER A 43 34.08 -5.99 -12.81
C SER A 43 35.14 -5.96 -11.72
N ASN A 44 35.17 -4.88 -10.95
CA ASN A 44 35.67 -4.92 -9.57
C ASN A 44 34.45 -5.09 -8.66
N VAL A 45 33.91 -6.31 -8.64
CA VAL A 45 33.22 -6.79 -7.44
C VAL A 45 34.34 -7.06 -6.46
N ASN A 46 34.41 -6.27 -5.38
CA ASN A 46 35.26 -6.56 -4.25
C ASN A 46 34.94 -7.99 -3.80
N SER A 47 35.81 -8.94 -4.12
CA SER A 47 35.86 -10.22 -3.43
C SER A 47 36.24 -9.90 -1.99
N SER A 48 35.21 -9.73 -1.15
CA SER A 48 35.36 -9.84 0.29
C SER A 48 36.03 -11.20 0.56
N PRO A 49 37.06 -11.27 1.42
CA PRO A 49 37.63 -12.56 1.78
C PRO A 49 36.52 -13.40 2.41
N SER A 50 36.15 -14.49 1.73
CA SER A 50 35.32 -15.55 2.30
C SER A 50 36.11 -16.22 3.42
N ASN A 51 36.08 -15.64 4.62
CA ASN A 51 36.00 -16.47 5.81
C ASN A 51 34.56 -16.97 5.84
N VAL A 52 34.39 -18.22 5.42
CA VAL A 52 33.16 -18.98 5.62
C VAL A 52 33.07 -19.23 7.12
N ASP A 53 32.40 -18.33 7.83
CA ASP A 53 31.78 -18.67 9.11
C ASP A 53 30.46 -19.37 8.80
N SER A 54 30.31 -20.56 9.34
CA SER A 54 29.28 -21.51 8.98
C SER A 54 27.96 -21.13 9.65
N ASN A 55 27.21 -20.20 9.05
CA ASN A 55 25.81 -19.97 9.38
C ASN A 55 25.00 -19.85 8.08
N GLY A 56 24.71 -21.01 7.49
CA GLY A 56 23.73 -21.13 6.44
C GLY A 56 22.33 -21.01 7.04
N ASP A 57 21.51 -20.14 6.45
CA ASP A 57 20.06 -20.09 6.57
C ASP A 57 19.47 -21.37 5.95
N TYR A 58 19.72 -22.50 6.62
CA TYR A 58 19.21 -23.79 6.22
C TYR A 58 17.77 -23.87 6.70
N LEU A 59 16.83 -23.90 5.76
CA LEU A 59 15.44 -24.25 6.04
C LEU A 59 15.43 -25.66 6.68
N ASN A 60 15.26 -25.71 8.00
CA ASN A 60 15.21 -26.95 8.74
C ASN A 60 13.87 -27.67 8.43
N LEU A 61 13.92 -28.68 7.55
CA LEU A 61 12.77 -29.51 7.17
C LEU A 61 12.57 -30.71 8.12
N ASN A 62 13.37 -30.82 9.18
CA ASN A 62 13.13 -31.84 10.18
C ASN A 62 11.89 -31.47 11.01
N PRO A 63 11.21 -32.48 11.60
CA PRO A 63 10.17 -32.21 12.59
C PRO A 63 10.72 -31.31 13.71
N PRO A 64 9.89 -30.42 14.28
CA PRO A 64 10.31 -29.53 15.36
C PRO A 64 10.90 -30.30 16.54
N THR A 65 11.98 -29.77 17.13
CA THR A 65 12.55 -30.34 18.36
C THR A 65 11.59 -30.15 19.53
N GLU A 66 11.79 -30.90 20.62
CA GLU A 66 10.95 -30.76 21.81
C GLU A 66 11.07 -29.37 22.45
N GLU A 67 12.25 -28.75 22.35
CA GLU A 67 12.48 -27.39 22.82
C GLU A 67 11.69 -26.37 21.97
N GLU A 68 11.67 -26.53 20.65
CA GLU A 68 10.89 -25.68 19.73
C GLU A 68 9.38 -25.83 19.98
N LYS A 69 8.90 -27.05 20.23
CA LYS A 69 7.50 -27.29 20.63
C LYS A 69 7.17 -26.62 21.96
N GLN A 70 8.06 -26.73 22.95
CA GLN A 70 7.84 -26.15 24.25
C GLN A 70 7.86 -24.61 24.20
N GLN A 71 8.72 -24.03 23.37
CA GLN A 71 8.72 -22.59 23.09
C GLN A 71 7.41 -22.15 22.43
N ALA A 72 6.91 -22.89 21.43
CA ALA A 72 5.62 -22.60 20.80
C ALA A 72 4.46 -22.67 21.80
N ASP A 73 4.43 -23.68 22.66
CA ASP A 73 3.41 -23.83 23.71
C ASP A 73 3.47 -22.72 24.76
N ASN A 74 4.68 -22.29 25.15
CA ASN A 74 4.86 -21.20 26.10
C ASN A 74 4.41 -19.86 25.51
N ASN A 75 4.75 -19.60 24.25
CA ASN A 75 4.31 -18.41 23.52
C ASN A 75 2.78 -18.40 23.38
N LYS A 76 2.17 -19.54 23.05
CA LYS A 76 0.70 -19.68 22.98
C LYS A 76 0.03 -19.40 24.33
N LYS A 77 0.59 -19.91 25.43
CA LYS A 77 0.07 -19.68 26.79
C LYS A 77 0.22 -18.24 27.26
N ALA A 78 1.23 -17.50 26.78
CA ALA A 78 1.37 -16.08 27.06
C ALA A 78 0.24 -15.28 26.39
N LEU A 79 -0.06 -15.56 25.11
CA LEU A 79 -1.14 -14.92 24.37
C LEU A 79 -2.53 -15.21 24.96
N SER A 80 -2.74 -16.40 25.54
CA SER A 80 -4.00 -16.75 26.20
C SER A 80 -4.15 -16.20 27.64
N LYS A 81 -3.12 -15.56 28.21
CA LYS A 81 -3.17 -14.99 29.57
C LYS A 81 -3.43 -13.48 29.61
N ASP A 82 -3.38 -12.80 28.47
CA ASP A 82 -3.71 -11.37 28.37
C ASP A 82 -5.23 -11.12 28.25
N GLU A 83 -6.08 -12.16 28.32
CA GLU A 83 -7.53 -12.03 28.19
C GLU A 83 -8.26 -11.70 29.52
N ASN A 84 -7.52 -11.32 30.57
CA ASN A 84 -8.13 -10.87 31.81
C ASN A 84 -7.27 -9.81 32.50
N GLU A 85 -7.36 -8.57 32.05
CA GLU A 85 -7.24 -7.42 32.97
C GLU A 85 -7.92 -6.15 32.42
N ASN A 86 -9.07 -5.88 33.04
CA ASN A 86 -9.45 -4.57 33.59
C ASN A 86 -9.97 -3.47 32.65
N SER A 87 -11.29 -3.49 32.44
CA SER A 87 -12.09 -2.31 32.09
C SER A 87 -12.18 -1.37 33.30
N ASN A 88 -11.12 -0.61 33.56
CA ASN A 88 -11.19 0.54 34.45
C ASN A 88 -11.51 1.79 33.64
N ASN A 89 -12.74 2.25 33.82
CA ASN A 89 -13.32 3.47 33.27
C ASN A 89 -12.51 4.68 33.76
N THR A 90 -11.52 5.07 32.97
CA THR A 90 -10.80 6.33 33.13
C THR A 90 -11.45 7.32 32.18
N ASN A 91 -11.89 8.46 32.73
CA ASN A 91 -12.18 9.64 31.92
C ASN A 91 -10.86 10.10 31.30
N THR A 92 -10.50 9.47 30.19
CA THR A 92 -9.29 9.76 29.44
C THR A 92 -9.62 10.88 28.47
N ASN A 93 -8.84 11.96 28.52
CA ASN A 93 -8.80 12.90 27.41
C ASN A 93 -8.15 12.15 26.23
N ASN A 94 -8.97 11.47 25.42
CA ASN A 94 -8.50 10.70 24.28
C ASN A 94 -7.84 11.64 23.25
N SER A 95 -6.71 11.22 22.70
CA SER A 95 -6.03 11.89 21.60
C SER A 95 -6.84 11.76 20.30
N SER A 96 -6.68 12.72 19.38
CA SER A 96 -7.47 12.73 18.14
C SER A 96 -7.02 11.65 17.14
N ALA A 97 -7.98 10.89 16.65
CA ALA A 97 -7.84 9.93 15.56
C ALA A 97 -8.39 10.48 14.23
N VAL A 98 -7.65 10.26 13.15
CA VAL A 98 -8.03 10.63 11.78
C VAL A 98 -8.63 9.41 11.09
N VAL A 99 -9.95 9.36 11.00
CA VAL A 99 -10.70 8.24 10.42
C VAL A 99 -11.02 8.52 8.94
N ILE A 100 -10.71 7.56 8.07
CA ILE A 100 -10.88 7.67 6.62
C ILE A 100 -11.79 6.53 6.14
N ILE A 101 -12.81 6.88 5.37
CA ILE A 101 -13.65 5.91 4.65
C ILE A 101 -12.89 5.48 3.40
N SER A 102 -12.54 4.20 3.30
CA SER A 102 -11.79 3.63 2.17
C SER A 102 -12.70 2.96 1.13
N ARG A 103 -13.89 2.52 1.55
CA ARG A 103 -14.92 1.93 0.69
C ARG A 103 -16.29 2.35 1.16
N LEU A 104 -17.15 2.71 0.21
CA LEU A 104 -18.57 2.90 0.40
C LEU A 104 -19.28 2.61 -0.93
N GLY A 105 -20.20 1.66 -0.95
CA GLY A 105 -20.90 1.29 -2.17
C GLY A 105 -22.06 0.34 -1.92
N THR A 106 -22.82 0.08 -2.99
CA THR A 106 -23.90 -0.91 -2.98
C THR A 106 -23.53 -2.01 -3.96
N TYR A 107 -23.51 -3.26 -3.49
CA TYR A 107 -23.16 -4.44 -4.27
C TYR A 107 -24.09 -5.60 -3.91
N GLU A 108 -24.65 -6.28 -4.92
CA GLU A 108 -25.52 -7.47 -4.74
C GLU A 108 -26.63 -7.35 -3.66
N GLY A 109 -27.25 -6.17 -3.54
CA GLY A 109 -28.32 -5.93 -2.57
C GLY A 109 -27.83 -5.65 -1.13
N GLN A 110 -26.53 -5.41 -0.98
CA GLN A 110 -25.86 -5.05 0.26
C GLN A 110 -25.26 -3.65 0.13
N VAL A 111 -25.25 -2.88 1.22
CA VAL A 111 -24.39 -1.71 1.37
C VAL A 111 -23.09 -2.16 2.02
N GLU A 112 -21.98 -1.95 1.32
CA GLU A 112 -20.64 -2.22 1.80
C GLU A 112 -19.96 -0.94 2.26
N ALA A 113 -19.32 -0.98 3.43
CA ALA A 113 -18.47 0.12 3.89
C ALA A 113 -17.22 -0.41 4.59
N ALA A 114 -16.10 0.28 4.41
CA ALA A 114 -14.85 0.01 5.11
C ALA A 114 -14.10 1.32 5.38
N GLY A 115 -13.25 1.31 6.40
CA GLY A 115 -12.42 2.45 6.75
C GLY A 115 -11.17 2.07 7.51
N TYR A 116 -10.35 3.07 7.81
CA TYR A 116 -9.15 2.92 8.62
C TYR A 116 -8.83 4.22 9.37
N VAL A 117 -7.98 4.12 10.38
CA VAL A 117 -7.47 5.22 11.17
C VAL A 117 -6.03 5.49 10.75
N GLN A 118 -5.78 6.67 10.19
CA GLN A 118 -4.53 6.99 9.52
C GLN A 118 -3.35 7.21 10.48
N ASN A 119 -3.60 7.81 11.65
CA ASN A 119 -2.56 8.27 12.58
C ASN A 119 -2.51 7.46 13.88
N VAL A 120 -3.22 6.34 13.94
CA VAL A 120 -3.26 5.44 15.09
C VAL A 120 -2.79 4.07 14.61
N PHE A 121 -1.93 3.43 15.42
CA PHE A 121 -1.36 2.12 15.16
C PHE A 121 -1.42 1.31 16.46
N GLU A 122 -2.57 0.70 16.70
CA GLU A 122 -2.80 -0.10 17.89
C GLU A 122 -3.74 -1.28 17.59
N ASP A 123 -3.58 -2.33 18.39
CA ASP A 123 -4.54 -3.43 18.41
C ASP A 123 -5.65 -3.10 19.39
N GLY A 124 -6.88 -3.39 18.98
CA GLY A 124 -8.08 -3.07 19.74
C GLY A 124 -8.70 -1.73 19.35
N GLY A 125 -9.71 -1.34 20.12
CA GLY A 125 -10.63 -0.28 19.75
C GLY A 125 -11.82 -0.79 18.93
N LYS A 126 -12.79 0.10 18.73
CA LYS A 126 -14.04 -0.18 18.04
C LYS A 126 -14.29 0.86 16.97
N CYS A 127 -14.79 0.42 15.82
CA CYS A 127 -15.31 1.30 14.78
C CYS A 127 -16.83 1.18 14.72
N LEU A 128 -17.53 2.32 14.82
CA LEU A 128 -18.97 2.40 14.71
C LEU A 128 -19.34 3.09 13.39
N TYR A 129 -19.91 2.32 12.48
CA TYR A 129 -20.54 2.79 11.25
C TYR A 129 -21.92 3.32 11.59
N THR A 130 -22.19 4.58 11.25
CA THR A 130 -23.48 5.23 11.46
C THR A 130 -24.03 5.73 10.14
N PHE A 131 -25.12 5.10 9.69
CA PHE A 131 -25.88 5.51 8.53
C PHE A 131 -27.09 6.33 8.98
N THR A 132 -27.31 7.51 8.38
CA THR A 132 -28.47 8.36 8.67
C THR A 132 -29.23 8.79 7.41
N ASN A 133 -30.54 8.89 7.53
CA ASN A 133 -31.44 9.50 6.55
C ASN A 133 -32.59 10.19 7.31
N GLY A 134 -32.55 11.52 7.42
CA GLY A 134 -33.51 12.26 8.24
C GLY A 134 -33.47 11.82 9.71
N SER A 135 -34.58 11.27 10.21
CA SER A 135 -34.67 10.69 11.57
C SER A 135 -34.29 9.21 11.64
N SER A 136 -34.13 8.53 10.50
CA SER A 136 -33.72 7.13 10.45
C SER A 136 -32.23 7.01 10.73
N LYS A 137 -31.86 6.02 11.54
CA LYS A 137 -30.48 5.71 11.91
C LYS A 137 -30.26 4.20 11.92
N LEU A 138 -29.18 3.75 11.29
CA LEU A 138 -28.73 2.36 11.32
C LEU A 138 -27.25 2.35 11.73
N THR A 139 -26.88 1.47 12.65
CA THR A 139 -25.51 1.38 13.16
C THR A 139 -24.95 -0.03 13.09
N ARG A 140 -23.64 -0.12 12.86
CA ARG A 140 -22.86 -1.37 12.97
C ARG A 140 -21.55 -1.08 13.68
N GLU A 141 -21.28 -1.82 14.74
CA GLU A 141 -20.00 -1.78 15.43
C GLU A 141 -19.17 -2.98 14.99
N VAL A 142 -17.89 -2.75 14.77
CA VAL A 142 -16.89 -3.78 14.46
C VAL A 142 -15.63 -3.54 15.26
N ASP A 143 -14.84 -4.60 15.38
CA ASP A 143 -13.49 -4.51 15.91
C ASP A 143 -12.55 -3.76 14.96
N ALA A 144 -11.56 -3.10 15.58
CA ALA A 144 -10.46 -2.48 14.89
C ALA A 144 -9.16 -3.24 15.16
N PHE A 145 -8.32 -3.36 14.14
CA PHE A 145 -7.12 -4.20 14.19
C PHE A 145 -5.91 -3.41 13.69
N ARG A 146 -4.75 -3.66 14.28
CA ARG A 146 -3.51 -3.03 13.84
C ARG A 146 -3.08 -3.58 12.47
N ASP A 147 -2.69 -2.69 11.57
CA ASP A 147 -2.00 -2.96 10.31
C ASP A 147 -0.69 -2.15 10.28
N VAL A 148 0.26 -2.44 9.39
CA VAL A 148 1.67 -1.99 9.42
C VAL A 148 1.89 -0.54 9.85
N THR A 149 1.05 0.40 9.42
CA THR A 149 1.15 1.83 9.79
C THR A 149 -0.17 2.46 10.22
N THR A 150 -1.26 1.69 10.31
CA THR A 150 -2.62 2.20 10.53
C THR A 150 -3.44 1.23 11.36
N THR A 151 -4.59 1.65 11.87
CA THR A 151 -5.57 0.74 12.46
C THR A 151 -6.74 0.57 11.48
N ILE A 152 -7.04 -0.67 11.09
CA ILE A 152 -8.10 -1.02 10.15
C ILE A 152 -9.43 -1.15 10.89
N CYS A 153 -10.49 -0.52 10.38
CA CYS A 153 -11.85 -0.83 10.76
C CYS A 153 -12.34 -1.96 9.86
N SER A 154 -12.73 -3.10 10.43
CA SER A 154 -13.32 -4.19 9.64
C SER A 154 -14.47 -3.69 8.76
N GLY A 155 -14.61 -4.25 7.57
CA GLY A 155 -15.70 -3.91 6.67
C GLY A 155 -17.05 -4.37 7.22
N VAL A 156 -18.11 -3.67 6.81
CA VAL A 156 -19.50 -4.07 7.06
C VAL A 156 -20.21 -4.31 5.74
N GLU A 157 -21.05 -5.33 5.72
CA GLU A 157 -22.00 -5.63 4.65
C GLU A 157 -23.40 -5.62 5.27
N ILE A 158 -24.27 -4.74 4.79
CA ILE A 158 -25.58 -4.51 5.39
C ILE A 158 -26.66 -4.72 4.32
N PRO A 159 -27.60 -5.66 4.52
CA PRO A 159 -28.69 -5.87 3.57
C PRO A 159 -29.52 -4.60 3.42
N ILE A 160 -29.87 -4.25 2.19
CA ILE A 160 -30.71 -3.05 1.91
C ILE A 160 -32.04 -3.10 2.68
N SER A 161 -32.56 -4.30 2.96
CA SER A 161 -33.78 -4.50 3.75
C SER A 161 -33.69 -4.02 5.20
N GLU A 162 -32.48 -3.82 5.73
CA GLU A 162 -32.29 -3.28 7.09
C GLU A 162 -32.36 -1.76 7.14
N PHE A 163 -32.27 -1.09 5.99
CA PHE A 163 -32.48 0.35 5.89
C PHE A 163 -33.97 0.65 5.94
N ALA A 164 -34.36 1.58 6.80
CA ALA A 164 -35.76 1.94 7.00
C ALA A 164 -36.45 2.45 5.72
N ASN A 165 -35.67 3.01 4.80
CA ASN A 165 -36.15 3.54 3.54
C ASN A 165 -35.02 3.56 2.50
N LYS A 166 -35.43 3.53 1.23
CA LYS A 166 -34.56 3.77 0.08
C LYS A 166 -34.21 5.26 -0.01
N GLY A 167 -33.21 5.58 -0.83
CA GLY A 167 -32.79 6.95 -1.13
C GLY A 167 -31.40 7.27 -0.61
N LYS A 168 -31.12 8.57 -0.49
CA LYS A 168 -29.81 9.11 -0.08
C LYS A 168 -29.58 8.98 1.42
N TRP A 169 -28.65 8.12 1.83
CA TRP A 169 -28.14 7.99 3.19
C TRP A 169 -26.78 8.65 3.33
N GLN A 170 -26.40 8.92 4.58
CA GLN A 170 -25.10 9.48 4.91
C GLN A 170 -24.38 8.58 5.91
N LEU A 171 -23.13 8.23 5.63
CA LEU A 171 -22.27 7.43 6.49
C LEU A 171 -21.25 8.30 7.23
N THR A 172 -21.09 8.04 8.51
CA THR A 172 -19.91 8.41 9.30
C THR A 172 -19.34 7.16 9.97
N ILE A 173 -18.01 7.04 10.01
CA ILE A 173 -17.31 6.02 10.80
C ILE A 173 -16.65 6.73 11.98
N SER A 174 -16.96 6.32 13.21
CA SER A 174 -16.26 6.78 14.41
C SER A 174 -15.37 5.68 14.97
N TYR A 175 -14.17 6.05 15.42
CA TYR A 175 -13.21 5.18 16.09
C TYR A 175 -13.09 5.55 17.56
N LYS A 176 -12.99 4.54 18.43
CA LYS A 176 -12.70 4.75 19.85
C LYS A 176 -11.84 3.63 20.41
N SER A 177 -10.81 4.00 21.16
CA SER A 177 -10.00 3.13 22.02
C SER A 177 -9.83 3.75 23.41
N SER A 178 -8.93 3.17 24.22
CA SER A 178 -8.57 3.74 25.52
C SER A 178 -7.80 5.05 25.40
N LEU A 179 -7.08 5.26 24.30
CA LEU A 179 -6.16 6.39 24.11
C LEU A 179 -6.61 7.36 23.02
N TYR A 180 -7.39 6.90 22.05
CA TYR A 180 -7.73 7.69 20.87
C TYR A 180 -9.23 7.68 20.58
N GLU A 181 -9.71 8.78 20.00
CA GLU A 181 -11.06 8.85 19.45
C GLU A 181 -11.13 9.79 18.25
N GLY A 182 -12.03 9.51 17.32
CA GLY A 182 -12.17 10.31 16.11
C GLY A 182 -13.36 9.91 15.27
N SER A 183 -13.66 10.71 14.26
CA SER A 183 -14.74 10.41 13.31
C SER A 183 -14.36 10.88 11.92
N SER A 184 -14.85 10.15 10.92
CA SER A 184 -14.65 10.51 9.52
C SER A 184 -15.47 11.74 9.16
N THR A 185 -15.13 12.35 8.03
CA THR A 185 -16.10 13.19 7.33
C THR A 185 -17.29 12.35 6.89
N GLN A 186 -18.46 12.99 6.79
CA GLN A 186 -19.67 12.36 6.31
C GLN A 186 -19.58 12.09 4.81
N GLN A 187 -20.04 10.92 4.36
CA GLN A 187 -20.09 10.56 2.95
C GLN A 187 -21.47 10.05 2.54
N ASP A 188 -21.96 10.53 1.41
CA ASP A 188 -23.27 10.13 0.86
C ASP A 188 -23.22 8.75 0.20
N ILE A 189 -24.32 7.99 0.32
CA ILE A 189 -24.57 6.75 -0.40
C ILE A 189 -26.04 6.67 -0.82
N GLU A 190 -26.31 6.20 -2.04
CA GLU A 190 -27.67 5.93 -2.51
C GLU A 190 -28.05 4.46 -2.26
N VAL A 191 -29.10 4.25 -1.47
CA VAL A 191 -29.65 2.92 -1.15
C VAL A 191 -30.83 2.65 -2.08
N GLN A 192 -30.71 1.61 -2.92
CA GLN A 192 -31.63 1.35 -4.07
C GLN A 192 -32.87 0.53 -3.77
#